data_AF-Q0PQA2-F1
#
_entry.id   AF-Q0PQA2-F1
#
_cell.length_a   1.000
_cell.length_b   1.000
_cell.length_c   1.000
_cell.angle_alpha   90.00
_cell.angle_beta   90.00
_cell.angle_gamma   90.00
#
_symmetry.space_group_name_H-M   'P 1'
#
loop_
_entity.id
_entity.type
_entity.pdbx_description
1 polymer ?
#
loop_
_entity_poly.entity_id
_entity_poly.type
_entity_poly.pdbx_seq_one_letter_code
_entity_poly.pdbx_strand_id
1 'polypeptide(L)'
;DQDPADYARMVSNDLMGITRDDLAYDLGRHVDESVHLFEEWGLPIWKTDENGERYDGSKGMTSLKDGGKPVRSGKWQIMINGESYKWIVAEAAKKALRMDNIQERIFIVKLVNDKNDPNRIAGCCRVSPCVSTNCMFTSSRLACWLPVAA
;
A
#
# COMPACT_ATOMS: atom_id res chain seq x y z
N ASP A 1 -10.28 1.56 -20.65
CA ASP A 1 -10.07 1.12 -19.26
C ASP A 1 -9.68 -0.34 -19.23
N GLN A 2 -8.86 -0.75 -18.27
CA GLN A 2 -8.48 -2.16 -18.12
C GLN A 2 -9.47 -2.80 -17.18
N ASP A 3 -10.11 -3.89 -17.61
CA ASP A 3 -11.10 -4.58 -16.79
C ASP A 3 -10.41 -5.34 -15.65
N PRO A 4 -10.92 -5.29 -14.39
CA PRO A 4 -10.32 -6.03 -13.28
C PRO A 4 -10.29 -7.55 -13.49
N ALA A 5 -11.16 -8.11 -14.33
CA ALA A 5 -11.10 -9.53 -14.67
C ALA A 5 -9.89 -9.88 -15.56
N ASP A 6 -9.49 -8.97 -16.46
CA ASP A 6 -8.28 -9.15 -17.27
C ASP A 6 -7.01 -9.02 -16.42
N TYR A 7 -7.06 -8.25 -15.33
CA TYR A 7 -6.00 -8.21 -14.33
C TYR A 7 -5.89 -9.53 -13.59
N ALA A 8 -6.99 -10.06 -13.07
CA ALA A 8 -7.01 -11.36 -12.39
C ALA A 8 -6.49 -12.48 -13.29
N ARG A 9 -6.87 -12.49 -14.59
CA ARG A 9 -6.35 -13.45 -15.58
C ARG A 9 -4.85 -13.31 -15.84
N MET A 10 -4.33 -12.09 -15.83
CA MET A 10 -2.89 -11.88 -15.96
C MET A 10 -2.16 -12.45 -14.73
N VAL A 11 -2.66 -12.18 -13.51
CA VAL A 11 -2.07 -12.69 -12.26
C VAL A 11 -2.15 -14.22 -12.20
N SER A 12 -3.27 -14.80 -12.62
CA SER A 12 -3.43 -16.26 -12.67
C SER A 12 -2.48 -16.91 -13.68
N ASN A 13 -2.26 -16.28 -14.83
CA ASN A 13 -1.32 -16.79 -15.83
C ASN A 13 0.14 -16.69 -15.35
N ASP A 14 0.49 -15.63 -14.63
CA ASP A 14 1.84 -15.42 -14.08
C ASP A 14 2.17 -16.43 -12.96
N LEU A 15 1.18 -16.72 -12.11
CA LEU A 15 1.30 -17.65 -10.98
C LEU A 15 0.91 -19.10 -11.35
N MET A 16 0.92 -19.43 -12.65
CA MET A 16 0.69 -20.78 -13.17
C MET A 16 -0.64 -21.43 -12.72
N GLY A 17 -1.69 -20.62 -12.56
CA GLY A 17 -3.08 -21.05 -12.35
C GLY A 17 -3.49 -21.36 -10.91
N ILE A 18 -2.59 -21.24 -9.92
CA ILE A 18 -2.96 -21.41 -8.49
C ILE A 18 -3.05 -20.03 -7.84
N THR A 19 -4.17 -19.36 -8.07
CA THR A 19 -4.43 -18.02 -7.53
C THR A 19 -5.79 -17.91 -6.87
N ARG A 20 -5.87 -17.02 -5.88
CA ARG A 20 -7.13 -16.58 -5.28
C ARG A 20 -7.67 -15.41 -6.10
N ASP A 21 -8.39 -15.75 -7.16
CA ASP A 21 -8.93 -14.78 -8.12
C ASP A 21 -9.94 -13.81 -7.48
N ASP A 22 -10.61 -14.26 -6.41
CA ASP A 22 -11.48 -13.43 -5.57
C ASP A 22 -10.72 -12.25 -4.96
N LEU A 23 -9.54 -12.51 -4.38
CA LEU A 23 -8.70 -11.48 -3.77
C LEU A 23 -8.02 -10.59 -4.82
N ALA A 24 -7.57 -11.18 -5.93
CA ALA A 24 -6.95 -10.41 -7.01
C ALA A 24 -7.93 -9.42 -7.65
N TYR A 25 -9.20 -9.85 -7.83
CA TYR A 25 -10.26 -8.99 -8.33
C TYR A 25 -10.62 -7.87 -7.33
N ASP A 26 -10.71 -8.21 -6.03
CA ASP A 26 -11.00 -7.23 -4.98
C ASP A 26 -9.90 -6.17 -4.83
N LEU A 27 -8.63 -6.55 -5.03
CA LEU A 27 -7.52 -5.60 -5.09
C LEU A 27 -7.58 -4.73 -6.35
N GLY A 28 -7.83 -5.35 -7.52
CA GLY A 28 -7.88 -4.66 -8.81
C GLY A 28 -8.93 -3.56 -8.88
N ARG A 29 -10.06 -3.69 -8.18
CA ARG A 29 -11.10 -2.64 -8.18
C ARG A 29 -10.83 -1.46 -7.24
N HIS A 30 -10.00 -1.62 -6.20
CA HIS A 30 -9.71 -0.53 -5.24
C HIS A 30 -8.35 0.13 -5.47
N VAL A 31 -7.45 -0.49 -6.24
CA VAL A 31 -6.10 0.03 -6.45
C VAL A 31 -6.12 1.39 -7.16
N ASP A 32 -7.01 1.58 -8.14
CA ASP A 32 -7.12 2.83 -8.90
C ASP A 32 -7.53 4.01 -8.01
N GLU A 33 -8.49 3.81 -7.10
CA GLU A 33 -8.89 4.82 -6.11
C GLU A 33 -7.73 5.24 -5.20
N SER A 34 -6.89 4.29 -4.81
CA SER A 34 -5.70 4.56 -3.99
C SER A 34 -4.65 5.36 -4.75
N VAL A 35 -4.46 5.09 -6.05
CA VAL A 35 -3.53 5.85 -6.91
C VAL A 35 -4.00 7.29 -7.09
N HIS A 36 -5.30 7.53 -7.21
CA HIS A 36 -5.86 8.89 -7.25
C HIS A 36 -5.60 9.65 -5.95
N LEU A 37 -5.68 8.99 -4.78
CA LEU A 37 -5.35 9.61 -3.49
C LEU A 37 -3.86 9.95 -3.38
N PHE A 38 -2.96 9.13 -3.96
CA PHE A 38 -1.53 9.43 -3.95
C PHE A 38 -1.18 10.69 -4.77
N GLU A 39 -1.89 10.94 -5.86
CA GLU A 39 -1.71 12.18 -6.62
C GLU A 39 -2.16 13.41 -5.80
N GLU A 40 -3.27 13.34 -5.09
CA GLU A 40 -3.75 14.43 -4.22
C GLU A 40 -2.79 14.75 -3.07
N TRP A 41 -2.08 13.74 -2.57
CA TRP A 41 -1.05 13.92 -1.55
C TRP A 41 0.28 14.42 -2.12
N GLY A 42 0.34 14.66 -3.43
CA GLY A 42 1.48 15.31 -4.10
C GLY A 42 2.49 14.34 -4.68
N LEU A 43 2.12 13.10 -5.01
CA LEU A 43 3.00 12.18 -5.74
C LEU A 43 3.07 12.57 -7.23
N PRO A 44 4.23 13.01 -7.76
CA PRO A 44 4.38 13.31 -9.18
C PRO A 44 4.33 12.04 -10.05
N ILE A 45 3.25 11.90 -10.80
CA ILE A 45 3.05 10.85 -11.80
C ILE A 45 3.48 11.38 -13.17
N TRP A 46 4.17 10.56 -13.97
CA TRP A 46 4.55 10.94 -15.34
C TRP A 46 3.32 10.95 -16.24
N LYS A 47 3.14 12.06 -16.97
CA LYS A 47 1.99 12.26 -17.85
C LYS A 47 2.45 12.34 -19.31
N THR A 48 1.61 11.83 -20.20
CA THR A 48 1.79 12.02 -21.65
C THR A 48 0.80 13.07 -22.10
N ASP A 49 1.26 14.09 -22.81
CA ASP A 49 0.36 15.04 -23.47
C ASP A 49 -0.33 14.38 -24.67
N GLU A 50 -1.40 15.01 -25.18
CA GLU A 50 -2.08 14.59 -26.42
C GLU A 50 -1.12 14.56 -27.62
N ASN A 51 0.04 15.22 -27.52
CA ASN A 51 1.11 15.25 -28.52
C ASN A 51 2.18 14.17 -28.35
N GLY A 52 2.05 13.23 -27.41
CA GLY A 52 2.96 12.09 -27.25
C GLY A 52 4.30 12.39 -26.58
N GLU A 53 4.50 13.61 -26.08
CA GLU A 53 5.68 13.99 -25.30
C GLU A 53 5.51 13.61 -23.83
N ARG A 54 6.58 13.07 -23.24
CA ARG A 54 6.63 12.61 -21.85
C ARG A 54 7.05 13.79 -20.98
N TYR A 55 6.17 14.22 -20.09
CA TYR A 55 6.46 15.31 -19.17
C TYR A 55 6.69 14.76 -17.76
N ASP A 56 7.79 15.22 -17.14
CA ASP A 56 8.06 14.99 -15.73
C ASP A 56 6.91 15.54 -14.88
N GLY A 57 6.48 14.77 -13.88
CA GLY A 57 5.35 15.10 -13.00
C GLY A 57 5.51 16.37 -12.15
N SER A 58 6.58 17.16 -12.36
CA SER A 58 6.79 18.50 -11.79
C SER A 58 6.16 19.62 -12.65
N LYS A 59 5.84 19.34 -13.92
CA LYS A 59 5.09 20.28 -14.77
C LYS A 59 3.60 20.07 -14.52
N GLY A 60 2.95 21.09 -13.95
CA GLY A 60 1.54 21.07 -13.55
C GLY A 60 0.58 20.88 -14.72
N MET A 61 0.40 19.63 -15.14
CA MET A 61 -0.65 19.21 -16.07
C MET A 61 -1.82 18.61 -15.29
N THR A 62 -3.03 18.75 -15.85
CA THR A 62 -4.35 18.29 -15.37
C THR A 62 -4.30 16.98 -14.58
N SER A 63 -5.02 16.93 -13.45
CA SER A 63 -5.07 15.80 -12.52
C SER A 63 -5.42 14.49 -13.24
N LEU A 64 -4.93 13.35 -12.76
CA LEU A 64 -5.32 12.01 -13.23
C LEU A 64 -6.84 11.78 -13.05
N LYS A 65 -7.44 12.45 -12.07
CA LYS A 65 -8.91 12.52 -11.88
C LYS A 65 -9.65 13.16 -13.06
N ASP A 66 -8.98 14.06 -13.79
CA ASP A 66 -9.55 14.81 -14.91
C ASP A 66 -9.27 14.14 -16.27
N GLY A 67 -8.79 12.88 -16.28
CA GLY A 67 -8.63 12.07 -17.49
C GLY A 67 -7.26 12.14 -18.16
N GLY A 68 -6.23 12.64 -17.47
CA GLY A 68 -4.85 12.61 -17.98
C GLY A 68 -4.35 11.18 -18.22
N LYS A 69 -3.70 10.91 -19.35
CA LYS A 69 -3.14 9.57 -19.66
C LYS A 69 -1.75 9.42 -19.03
N PRO A 70 -1.55 8.48 -18.09
CA PRO A 70 -0.24 8.27 -17.48
C PRO A 70 0.71 7.59 -18.47
N VAL A 71 2.00 7.91 -18.35
CA VAL A 71 3.04 7.17 -19.09
C VAL A 71 3.10 5.76 -18.54
N ARG A 72 2.88 4.77 -19.42
CA ARG A 72 2.93 3.36 -19.07
C ARG A 72 4.15 2.70 -19.67
N SER A 73 4.94 2.00 -18.84
CA SER A 73 6.05 1.15 -19.31
C SER A 73 5.60 -0.26 -19.69
N GLY A 74 4.42 -0.68 -19.23
CA GLY A 74 3.77 -1.94 -19.59
C GLY A 74 2.25 -1.84 -19.50
N LYS A 75 1.51 -2.93 -19.69
CA LYS A 75 0.04 -2.91 -19.66
C LYS A 75 -0.53 -2.40 -18.33
N TRP A 76 0.17 -2.69 -17.23
CA TRP A 76 -0.28 -2.43 -15.85
C TRP A 76 0.61 -1.49 -15.04
N GLN A 77 1.79 -1.12 -15.56
CA GLN A 77 2.78 -0.34 -14.83
C GLN A 77 2.75 1.13 -15.25
N ILE A 78 2.74 2.04 -14.27
CA ILE A 78 2.78 3.50 -14.45
C ILE A 78 4.14 4.03 -13.99
N MET A 79 4.70 4.98 -14.74
CA MET A 79 5.95 5.66 -14.36
C MET A 79 5.68 6.76 -13.32
N ILE A 80 6.40 6.71 -12.20
CA ILE A 80 6.30 7.67 -11.09
C ILE A 80 7.69 8.15 -10.66
N ASN A 81 7.79 9.39 -10.20
CA ASN A 81 8.98 9.88 -9.49
C ASN A 81 8.86 9.48 -8.02
N GLY A 82 9.31 8.26 -7.72
CA GLY A 82 9.06 7.57 -6.45
C GLY A 82 9.99 7.91 -5.29
N GLU A 83 10.92 8.86 -5.43
CA GLU A 83 11.95 9.17 -4.41
C GLU A 83 11.36 9.49 -3.03
N SER A 84 10.19 10.14 -3.02
CA SER A 84 9.50 10.57 -1.79
C SER A 84 8.22 9.77 -1.52
N TYR A 85 7.96 8.68 -2.24
CA TYR A 85 6.71 7.92 -2.12
C TYR A 85 6.44 7.47 -0.68
N LYS A 86 7.44 6.85 -0.04
CA LYS A 86 7.29 6.36 1.34
C LYS A 86 7.05 7.48 2.34
N TRP A 87 7.65 8.65 2.11
CA TRP A 87 7.49 9.81 2.99
C TRP A 87 6.08 10.40 2.88
N ILE A 88 5.56 10.58 1.66
CA ILE A 88 4.20 11.08 1.40
C ILE A 88 3.15 10.18 2.07
N VAL A 89 3.26 8.85 1.88
CA VAL A 89 2.35 7.88 2.51
C VAL A 89 2.49 7.89 4.03
N ALA A 90 3.71 8.03 4.56
CA ALA A 90 3.93 8.12 6.00
C ALA A 90 3.32 9.40 6.60
N GLU A 91 3.38 10.52 5.89
CA GLU A 91 2.77 11.78 6.33
C GLU A 91 1.24 11.67 6.38
N ALA A 92 0.62 11.10 5.34
CA ALA A 92 -0.83 10.84 5.33
C ALA A 92 -1.26 9.91 6.49
N ALA A 93 -0.50 8.84 6.73
CA ALA A 93 -0.77 7.91 7.83
C ALA A 93 -0.60 8.59 9.22
N LYS A 94 0.44 9.41 9.39
CA LYS A 94 0.68 10.18 10.63
C LYS A 94 -0.46 11.16 10.91
N LYS A 95 -0.99 11.82 9.89
CA LYS A 95 -2.18 12.71 10.01
C LYS A 95 -3.44 11.94 10.42
N ALA A 96 -3.65 10.73 9.89
CA ALA A 96 -4.83 9.92 10.20
C ALA A 96 -4.80 9.30 11.61
N LEU A 97 -3.67 8.72 12.03
CA LEU A 97 -3.57 7.92 13.26
C LEU A 97 -3.20 8.72 14.52
N ARG A 98 -2.75 9.97 14.37
CA ARG A 98 -2.18 10.84 15.41
C ARG A 98 -0.86 10.29 15.99
N MET A 99 0.04 11.18 16.38
CA MET A 99 1.40 10.81 16.82
C MET A 99 1.41 9.95 18.09
N ASP A 100 0.40 10.08 18.96
CA ASP A 100 0.35 9.37 20.25
C ASP A 100 0.15 7.86 20.10
N ASN A 101 -0.42 7.42 18.98
CA ASN A 101 -0.71 6.01 18.71
C ASN A 101 0.41 5.30 17.93
N ILE A 102 1.46 6.03 17.52
CA ILE A 102 2.53 5.50 16.68
C ILE A 102 3.76 5.25 17.56
N GLN A 103 4.15 3.98 17.65
CA GLN A 103 5.37 3.59 18.34
C GLN A 103 6.39 3.08 17.32
N GLU A 104 7.46 3.84 17.13
CA GLU A 104 8.56 3.47 16.23
C GLU A 104 9.62 2.63 16.97
N ARG A 105 10.42 1.86 16.21
CA ARG A 105 11.50 1.00 16.75
C ARG A 105 11.01 -0.06 17.76
N ILE A 106 9.85 -0.64 17.49
CA ILE A 106 9.33 -1.78 18.25
C ILE A 106 9.28 -3.00 17.35
N PHE A 107 9.91 -4.09 17.77
CA PHE A 107 9.85 -5.37 17.08
C PHE A 107 8.81 -6.27 17.74
N ILE A 108 7.91 -6.82 16.93
CA ILE A 108 6.91 -7.80 17.37
C ILE A 108 7.54 -9.20 17.22
N VAL A 109 7.62 -9.96 18.31
CA VAL A 109 8.34 -11.24 18.33
C VAL A 109 7.39 -12.44 18.33
N LYS A 110 6.31 -12.38 19.11
CA LYS A 110 5.32 -13.45 19.22
C LYS A 110 3.91 -12.90 19.32
N LEU A 111 2.98 -13.60 18.70
CA LEU A 111 1.55 -13.41 18.90
C LEU A 111 1.10 -14.16 20.16
N VAL A 112 0.16 -13.57 20.89
CA VAL A 112 -0.42 -14.14 22.11
C VAL A 112 -1.88 -14.45 21.84
N ASN A 113 -2.26 -15.72 22.01
CA ASN A 113 -3.63 -16.16 21.89
C ASN A 113 -4.37 -16.02 23.21
N ASP A 114 -5.70 -15.97 23.12
CA ASP A 114 -6.56 -15.93 24.29
C ASP A 114 -6.42 -17.23 25.12
N LYS A 115 -6.57 -17.11 26.44
CA LYS A 115 -6.49 -18.25 27.36
C LYS A 115 -7.68 -19.18 27.21
N ASN A 116 -8.84 -18.65 26.84
CA ASN A 116 -10.09 -19.40 26.75
C ASN A 116 -10.31 -20.00 25.35
N ASP A 117 -9.89 -19.30 24.28
CA ASP A 117 -10.09 -19.72 22.89
C ASP A 117 -8.74 -19.78 22.14
N PRO A 118 -8.23 -20.97 21.79
CA PRO A 118 -6.90 -21.10 21.17
C PRO A 118 -6.82 -20.52 19.75
N ASN A 119 -7.96 -20.33 19.08
CA ASN A 119 -8.03 -19.75 17.73
C ASN A 119 -8.20 -18.22 17.73
N ARG A 120 -8.31 -17.58 18.90
CA ARG A 120 -8.50 -16.13 19.02
C ARG A 120 -7.21 -15.45 19.43
N ILE A 121 -6.84 -14.37 18.73
CA ILE A 121 -5.68 -13.55 19.07
C ILE A 121 -6.08 -12.56 20.18
N ALA A 122 -5.29 -12.50 21.25
CA ALA A 122 -5.46 -11.59 22.38
C ALA A 122 -4.42 -10.46 22.41
N GLY A 123 -3.31 -10.61 21.68
CA GLY A 123 -2.28 -9.58 21.66
C GLY A 123 -0.98 -9.97 20.98
N CYS A 124 0.06 -9.17 21.23
CA CYS A 124 1.43 -9.45 20.80
C CYS A 124 2.46 -9.05 21.85
N CYS A 125 3.58 -9.77 21.86
CA CYS A 125 4.76 -9.44 22.65
C CYS A 125 5.72 -8.60 21.82
N ARG A 126 6.17 -7.49 22.41
CA ARG A 126 7.06 -6.54 21.75
C ARG A 126 8.36 -6.34 22.51
N VAL A 127 9.44 -6.17 21.76
CA VAL A 127 10.78 -5.89 22.27
C VAL A 127 11.25 -4.59 21.65
N SER A 128 11.71 -3.67 22.50
CA SER A 128 12.37 -2.44 22.06
C SER A 128 13.89 -2.65 22.13
N PRO A 129 14.65 -2.32 21.07
CA PRO A 129 16.10 -2.45 21.06
C PRO A 129 16.78 -1.35 21.88
N CYS A 130 16.12 -0.20 22.08
CA CYS A 130 16.69 0.96 22.77
C CYS A 130 16.44 0.95 24.29
N VAL A 131 15.43 0.21 24.77
CA VAL A 131 15.08 0.14 26.19
C VAL A 131 14.79 -1.32 26.51
N SER A 132 15.42 -1.87 27.56
CA SER A 132 15.19 -3.24 28.04
C SER A 132 13.83 -3.38 28.72
N THR A 133 12.76 -3.10 28.00
CA THR A 133 11.38 -3.23 28.47
C THR A 133 10.64 -4.16 27.52
N ASN A 134 10.26 -5.32 28.05
CA ASN A 134 9.33 -6.21 27.39
C ASN A 134 7.92 -5.73 27.72
N CYS A 135 7.15 -5.35 26.71
CA CYS A 135 5.78 -4.90 26.90
C CYS A 135 4.82 -5.82 26.15
N MET A 136 3.75 -6.25 26.82
CA MET A 136 2.63 -6.92 26.16
C MET A 136 1.67 -5.86 25.63
N PHE A 137 1.20 -6.05 24.38
CA PHE A 137 0.11 -5.27 23.82
C PHE A 137 -1.11 -6.16 23.72
N THR A 138 -2.18 -5.84 24.44
CA THR A 138 -3.46 -6.52 24.35
C THR A 138 -4.33 -5.82 23.31
N SER A 139 -4.87 -6.56 22.35
CA SER A 139 -5.75 -6.01 21.32
C SER A 139 -6.81 -7.02 20.92
N SER A 140 -8.01 -6.53 20.63
CA SER A 140 -9.12 -7.33 20.12
C SER A 140 -8.97 -7.71 18.64
N ARG A 141 -8.20 -6.93 17.87
CA ARG A 141 -7.91 -7.19 16.44
C ARG A 141 -6.48 -6.79 16.14
N LEU A 142 -5.76 -7.66 15.42
CA LEU A 142 -4.38 -7.42 15.04
C LEU A 142 -4.24 -7.63 13.53
N ALA A 143 -3.66 -6.64 12.85
CA ALA A 143 -3.24 -6.76 11.46
C ALA A 143 -1.71 -6.81 11.43
N CYS A 144 -1.16 -7.88 10.86
CA CYS A 144 0.28 -8.02 10.63
C CYS A 144 0.51 -7.98 9.12
N TRP A 145 1.27 -6.97 8.67
CA TRP A 145 1.64 -6.80 7.28
C TRP A 145 3.12 -7.15 7.14
N LEU A 146 3.43 -8.09 6.25
CA LEU A 146 4.81 -8.32 5.86
C LEU A 146 5.27 -7.11 5.04
N PRO A 147 6.40 -6.47 5.38
CA PRO A 147 6.96 -5.46 4.51
C PRO A 147 7.33 -6.14 3.19
N VAL A 148 6.76 -5.65 2.09
CA VAL A 148 7.36 -5.87 0.77
C VAL A 148 8.69 -5.13 0.82
N ALA A 149 9.79 -5.88 0.89
CA ALA A 149 11.11 -5.31 0.75
C ALA A 149 11.17 -4.62 -0.63
N ALA A 150 11.48 -3.33 -0.62
CA ALA A 150 11.76 -2.58 -1.84
C ALA A 150 13.08 -3.05 -2.46
#